data_AF-A0A918PD91-F1
#
_entry.id   AF-A0A918PD91-F1
#
_cell.length_a   1.000
_cell.length_b   1.000
_cell.length_c   1.000
_cell.angle_alpha   90.00
_cell.angle_beta   90.00
_cell.angle_gamma   90.00
#
_symmetry.space_group_name_H-M   'P 1'
#
loop_
_entity.id
_entity.type
_entity.pdbx_description
1 polymer ?
#
loop_
_entity_poly.entity_id
_entity_poly.type
_entity_poly.pdbx_seq_one_letter_code
_entity_poly.pdbx_strand_id
1 'polypeptide(L)'
;MVSSSNVTVAEARRPGPVTVTGTSWRERGEGWLWGVAGAFTAAQLALVRPGTGLGWDESVYVSQVSPDAPAAFFSAPRARGVSWLVAPIASWSSSTPLLRIYLAVLSGLALYLALRAWRGLFPARVLAGAGALFATLWVTLFYGPQAMPNYWVAIGALVCVGCFLRAQAHRGARADRTARADGGERAEDGERADHAAVADRGHRAALWGAGAGAALMAVMRPTDAVWVTLPLLAVLVCVRRRWHPRLLAALLAGLTAGAAPWVIEAYTAYGGLRQRLSDGSRVQGGLGWNIAVDDQLRSLGGRTLCRPCTGGPADLTVTFWWYLLPVLAVLGLVVAVRARRAEVTLIPLACAATAAVPYLFLIGYAAPRFLLPAYALLFLVAADALAHLVTAPGRTWRPVAVTLVALVLAGHLVAQYAVLERTVERTTASRENWTRTAAELHRLGVRPPCLVTGHQAIPVGFYARCASGNTRGNNANTTRGEILRTAERVPVVALTAPGAAPPAYARDWPTHRFGGFDFHLAPAGLRDGR
;
A
#
# COMPACT_ATOMS: atom_id res chain seq x y z
N MET A 1 84.08 26.95 -35.45
CA MET A 1 82.78 26.26 -35.41
C MET A 1 82.92 24.97 -34.61
N VAL A 2 82.70 25.00 -33.30
CA VAL A 2 82.15 23.91 -32.48
C VAL A 2 81.61 24.61 -31.22
N SER A 3 80.29 24.61 -31.02
CA SER A 3 79.66 25.14 -29.81
C SER A 3 79.16 23.94 -29.01
N SER A 4 79.72 23.76 -27.82
CA SER A 4 79.20 22.88 -26.77
C SER A 4 78.16 23.64 -25.96
N SER A 5 76.95 23.10 -25.87
CA SER A 5 75.91 23.58 -24.94
C SER A 5 75.40 22.38 -24.16
N ASN A 6 75.80 22.31 -22.89
CA ASN A 6 75.27 21.35 -21.92
C ASN A 6 73.84 21.76 -21.55
N VAL A 7 72.86 20.91 -21.88
CA VAL A 7 71.47 21.04 -21.41
C VAL A 7 71.28 20.13 -20.20
N THR A 8 70.92 20.74 -19.07
CA THR A 8 70.46 20.07 -17.86
C THR A 8 69.11 19.41 -18.11
N VAL A 9 69.04 18.08 -17.92
CA VAL A 9 67.79 17.32 -17.98
C VAL A 9 67.04 17.55 -16.66
N ALA A 10 65.97 18.35 -16.71
CA ALA A 10 65.03 18.49 -15.61
C ALA A 10 64.20 17.19 -15.46
N GLU A 11 64.29 16.60 -14.28
CA GLU A 11 63.58 15.39 -13.88
C GLU A 11 62.06 15.63 -13.85
N ALA A 12 61.33 15.07 -14.81
CA ALA A 12 59.88 15.15 -14.87
C ALA A 12 59.26 14.32 -13.74
N ARG A 13 58.76 14.98 -12.69
CA ARG A 13 57.90 14.37 -11.66
C ARG A 13 56.73 13.64 -12.33
N ARG A 14 56.68 12.31 -12.18
CA ARG A 14 55.49 11.52 -12.51
C ARG A 14 54.32 11.94 -11.60
N PRO A 15 53.12 12.22 -12.14
CA PRO A 15 51.93 12.39 -11.33
C PRO A 15 51.66 11.08 -10.57
N GLY A 16 51.61 11.13 -9.24
CA GLY A 16 51.20 9.99 -8.43
C GLY A 16 49.77 9.56 -8.74
N PRO A 17 49.40 8.30 -8.47
CA PRO A 17 48.05 7.80 -8.72
C PRO A 17 47.04 8.62 -7.91
N VAL A 18 46.08 9.19 -8.61
CA VAL A 18 44.94 9.88 -8.01
C VAL A 18 44.15 8.84 -7.22
N THR A 19 44.22 8.91 -5.90
CA THR A 19 43.34 8.18 -5.00
C THR A 19 41.92 8.72 -5.16
N VAL A 20 41.14 8.07 -6.02
CA VAL A 20 39.70 8.33 -6.14
C VAL A 20 39.04 7.83 -4.86
N THR A 21 38.71 8.76 -3.95
CA THR A 21 37.84 8.51 -2.81
C THR A 21 36.44 8.11 -3.32
N GLY A 22 36.22 6.81 -3.44
CA GLY A 22 35.03 6.16 -4.00
C GLY A 22 33.75 6.22 -3.15
N THR A 23 33.53 7.29 -2.39
CA THR A 23 32.37 7.45 -1.50
C THR A 23 31.31 8.43 -2.01
N SER A 24 31.68 9.43 -2.82
CA SER A 24 30.80 10.60 -3.07
C SER A 24 29.59 10.38 -4.00
N TRP A 25 29.58 9.38 -4.88
CA TRP A 25 28.46 9.16 -5.84
C TRP A 25 27.33 8.29 -5.30
N ARG A 26 27.64 7.39 -4.35
CA ARG A 26 26.61 6.57 -3.69
C ARG A 26 25.81 7.40 -2.68
N GLU A 27 26.45 8.36 -2.00
CA GLU A 27 25.81 9.24 -1.02
C GLU A 27 24.94 10.33 -1.65
N ARG A 28 25.37 10.92 -2.79
CA ARG A 28 24.66 12.02 -3.46
C ARG A 28 23.23 11.71 -3.94
N GLY A 29 22.84 10.44 -4.00
CA GLY A 29 21.49 10.01 -4.38
C GLY A 29 20.56 9.66 -3.21
N GLU A 30 21.10 9.32 -2.05
CA GLU A 30 20.32 8.86 -0.89
C GLU A 30 19.55 10.03 -0.26
N GLY A 31 20.13 11.23 -0.26
CA GLY A 31 19.47 12.44 0.26
C GLY A 31 18.14 12.76 -0.43
N TRP A 32 18.02 12.50 -1.73
CA TRP A 32 16.75 12.70 -2.45
C TRP A 32 15.66 11.72 -2.01
N LEU A 33 16.02 10.45 -1.80
CA LEU A 33 15.05 9.43 -1.37
C LEU A 33 14.62 9.67 0.08
N TRP A 34 15.56 10.05 0.95
CA TRP A 34 15.27 10.49 2.31
C TRP A 34 14.40 11.73 2.35
N GLY A 35 14.69 12.72 1.49
CA GLY A 35 13.88 13.94 1.37
C GLY A 35 12.43 13.62 1.00
N VAL A 36 12.19 12.73 0.02
CA VAL A 36 10.84 12.30 -0.36
C VAL A 36 10.14 11.56 0.78
N ALA A 37 10.82 10.62 1.45
CA ALA A 37 10.24 9.87 2.57
C ALA A 37 9.92 10.77 3.77
N GLY A 38 10.82 11.71 4.09
CA GLY A 38 10.63 12.70 5.14
C GLY A 38 9.48 13.66 4.84
N ALA A 39 9.42 14.19 3.62
CA ALA A 39 8.32 15.05 3.17
C ALA A 39 6.98 14.31 3.17
N PHE A 40 6.95 13.03 2.75
CA PHE A 40 5.76 12.20 2.81
C PHE A 40 5.27 11.99 4.25
N THR A 41 6.18 11.65 5.17
CA THR A 41 5.87 11.50 6.60
C THR A 41 5.35 12.82 7.19
N ALA A 42 6.02 13.93 6.92
CA ALA A 42 5.62 15.25 7.40
C ALA A 42 4.24 15.66 6.85
N ALA A 43 3.99 15.44 5.55
CA ALA A 43 2.70 15.71 4.92
C ALA A 43 1.57 14.86 5.53
N GLN A 44 1.81 13.58 5.82
CA GLN A 44 0.83 12.74 6.52
C GLN A 44 0.48 13.30 7.91
N LEU A 45 1.50 13.66 8.70
CA LEU A 45 1.32 14.18 10.05
C LEU A 45 0.61 15.54 10.04
N ALA A 46 0.93 16.41 9.09
CA ALA A 46 0.31 17.72 8.97
C ALA A 46 -1.12 17.66 8.42
N LEU A 47 -1.35 16.87 7.37
CA LEU A 47 -2.59 16.94 6.59
C LEU A 47 -3.65 15.91 7.02
N VAL A 48 -3.26 14.71 7.48
CA VAL A 48 -4.23 13.65 7.87
C VAL A 48 -4.64 13.77 9.35
N ARG A 49 -3.88 14.55 10.13
CA ARG A 49 -4.07 14.86 11.55
C ARG A 49 -4.06 13.60 12.45
N PRO A 50 -3.05 13.42 13.32
CA PRO A 50 -2.94 12.24 14.19
C PRO A 50 -4.16 12.02 15.12
N GLY A 51 -4.90 13.09 15.45
CA GLY A 51 -6.11 13.01 16.26
C GLY A 51 -7.31 12.33 15.58
N THR A 52 -7.25 12.10 14.27
CA THR A 52 -8.36 11.48 13.54
C THR A 52 -8.57 10.03 14.00
N GLY A 53 -9.75 9.76 14.57
CA GLY A 53 -10.17 8.45 15.11
C GLY A 53 -10.03 7.25 14.17
N LEU A 54 -10.41 6.05 14.58
CA LEU A 54 -10.35 4.84 13.74
C LEU A 54 -11.61 4.72 12.86
N GLY A 55 -11.40 4.44 11.56
CA GLY A 55 -12.46 4.09 10.63
C GLY A 55 -13.00 2.66 10.82
N TRP A 56 -14.03 2.31 10.06
CA TRP A 56 -14.68 0.98 10.12
C TRP A 56 -13.68 -0.20 10.07
N ASP A 57 -12.88 -0.31 9.00
CA ASP A 57 -11.93 -1.41 8.85
C ASP A 57 -10.81 -1.34 9.89
N GLU A 58 -10.43 -0.13 10.32
CA GLU A 58 -9.39 0.05 11.32
C GLU A 58 -9.84 -0.46 12.68
N SER A 59 -11.09 -0.19 13.08
CA SER A 59 -11.70 -0.77 14.27
C SER A 59 -11.72 -2.29 14.21
N VAL A 60 -11.94 -2.90 13.03
CA VAL A 60 -11.85 -4.36 12.88
C VAL A 60 -10.44 -4.84 13.15
N TYR A 61 -9.42 -4.27 12.52
CA TYR A 61 -8.04 -4.75 12.67
C TYR A 61 -7.46 -4.49 14.07
N VAL A 62 -7.72 -3.33 14.65
CA VAL A 62 -7.23 -2.91 15.97
C VAL A 62 -7.90 -3.71 17.08
N SER A 63 -9.21 -3.98 17.01
CA SER A 63 -9.91 -4.80 18.01
C SER A 63 -9.43 -6.25 18.09
N GLN A 64 -8.69 -6.75 17.09
CA GLN A 64 -8.13 -8.11 17.16
C GLN A 64 -6.96 -8.24 18.15
N VAL A 65 -6.32 -7.12 18.51
CA VAL A 65 -5.10 -7.09 19.32
C VAL A 65 -5.21 -6.16 20.53
N SER A 66 -6.20 -5.26 20.53
CA SER A 66 -6.43 -4.33 21.63
C SER A 66 -7.22 -4.98 22.76
N PRO A 67 -6.82 -4.77 24.04
CA PRO A 67 -7.60 -5.23 25.19
C PRO A 67 -8.82 -4.36 25.49
N ASP A 68 -8.92 -3.17 24.89
CA ASP A 68 -9.90 -2.15 25.27
C ASP A 68 -11.31 -2.38 24.67
N ALA A 69 -11.42 -3.20 23.63
CA ALA A 69 -12.69 -3.48 22.95
C ALA A 69 -12.77 -4.96 22.51
N PRO A 70 -13.95 -5.60 22.59
CA PRO A 70 -14.14 -6.95 22.07
C PRO A 70 -13.79 -7.03 20.58
N ALA A 71 -13.17 -8.15 20.18
CA ALA A 71 -12.77 -8.38 18.79
C ALA A 71 -14.00 -8.31 17.86
N ALA A 72 -13.98 -7.35 16.92
CA ALA A 72 -15.01 -7.26 15.90
C ALA A 72 -14.94 -8.45 14.94
N PHE A 73 -16.05 -8.73 14.25
CA PHE A 73 -16.13 -9.83 13.30
C PHE A 73 -15.06 -9.72 12.20
N PHE A 74 -14.19 -10.72 12.15
CA PHE A 74 -13.14 -10.82 11.15
C PHE A 74 -13.66 -11.58 9.93
N SER A 75 -14.20 -10.87 8.94
CA SER A 75 -14.75 -11.50 7.73
C SER A 75 -13.71 -12.27 6.91
N ALA A 76 -14.13 -13.30 6.18
CA ALA A 76 -13.30 -14.16 5.33
C ALA A 76 -12.22 -13.48 4.44
N PRO A 77 -12.46 -12.35 3.73
CA PRO A 77 -11.45 -11.76 2.85
C PRO A 77 -10.31 -11.04 3.59
N ARG A 78 -10.41 -10.82 4.91
CA ARG A 78 -9.38 -10.12 5.69
C ARG A 78 -8.24 -11.08 6.06
N ALA A 79 -7.03 -10.54 6.18
CA ALA A 79 -5.82 -11.23 6.62
C ALA A 79 -5.18 -10.49 7.80
N ARG A 80 -4.42 -11.21 8.65
CA ARG A 80 -3.90 -10.70 9.92
C ARG A 80 -2.76 -9.70 9.81
N GLY A 81 -2.15 -9.52 8.63
CA GLY A 81 -0.99 -8.65 8.47
C GLY A 81 -1.18 -7.24 9.04
N VAL A 82 -2.37 -6.64 8.87
CA VAL A 82 -2.67 -5.32 9.44
C VAL A 82 -2.82 -5.36 10.96
N SER A 83 -3.44 -6.40 11.53
CA SER A 83 -3.52 -6.57 12.98
C SER A 83 -2.12 -6.71 13.61
N TRP A 84 -1.21 -7.44 12.96
CA TRP A 84 0.19 -7.56 13.41
C TRP A 84 0.97 -6.27 13.23
N LEU A 85 0.70 -5.52 12.16
CA LEU A 85 1.30 -4.21 11.93
C LEU A 85 0.95 -3.22 13.05
N VAL A 86 -0.30 -3.20 13.51
CA VAL A 86 -0.73 -2.26 14.57
C VAL A 86 -0.46 -2.76 15.98
N ALA A 87 -0.24 -4.08 16.16
CA ALA A 87 -0.03 -4.71 17.47
C ALA A 87 1.03 -4.02 18.35
N PRO A 88 2.20 -3.56 17.84
CA PRO A 88 3.22 -2.92 18.67
C PRO A 88 2.77 -1.67 19.41
N ILE A 89 1.65 -1.06 19.03
CA ILE A 89 1.04 0.08 19.75
C ILE A 89 -0.34 -0.32 20.30
N ALA A 90 -1.17 -0.95 19.48
CA ALA A 90 -2.56 -1.24 19.81
C ALA A 90 -2.74 -2.28 20.92
N SER A 91 -1.74 -3.14 21.20
CA SER A 91 -1.84 -4.16 22.24
C SER A 91 -1.74 -3.62 23.66
N TRP A 92 -1.21 -2.40 23.83
CA TRP A 92 -0.98 -1.79 25.15
C TRP A 92 -1.45 -0.33 25.26
N SER A 93 -1.75 0.34 24.14
CA SER A 93 -2.23 1.72 24.13
C SER A 93 -3.48 1.89 23.27
N SER A 94 -4.47 2.62 23.79
CA SER A 94 -5.63 3.13 23.03
C SER A 94 -5.38 4.49 22.38
N SER A 95 -4.18 5.05 22.49
CA SER A 95 -3.85 6.37 21.92
C SER A 95 -3.84 6.32 20.39
N THR A 96 -4.91 6.84 19.79
CA THR A 96 -5.00 6.96 18.33
C THR A 96 -3.89 7.84 17.74
N PRO A 97 -3.56 9.02 18.30
CA PRO A 97 -2.43 9.82 17.81
C PRO A 97 -1.11 9.07 17.78
N LEU A 98 -0.82 8.29 18.83
CA LEU A 98 0.39 7.47 18.90
C LEU A 98 0.42 6.44 17.76
N LEU A 99 -0.68 5.73 17.53
CA LEU A 99 -0.80 4.76 16.44
C LEU A 99 -0.63 5.43 15.06
N ARG A 100 -1.23 6.61 14.84
CA ARG A 100 -1.10 7.37 13.59
C ARG A 100 0.34 7.81 13.32
N ILE A 101 1.03 8.32 14.35
CA ILE A 101 2.43 8.76 14.24
C ILE A 101 3.32 7.56 13.91
N TYR A 102 3.13 6.45 14.62
CA TYR A 102 3.84 5.20 14.36
C TYR A 102 3.67 4.74 12.90
N LEU A 103 2.42 4.68 12.42
CA LEU A 103 2.12 4.26 11.04
C LEU A 103 2.66 5.24 10.00
N ALA A 104 2.61 6.56 10.26
CA ALA A 104 3.15 7.58 9.36
C ALA A 104 4.66 7.40 9.18
N VAL A 105 5.41 7.33 10.29
CA VAL A 105 6.88 7.13 10.27
C VAL A 105 7.23 5.80 9.59
N LEU A 106 6.55 4.72 9.95
CA LEU A 106 6.78 3.41 9.34
C LEU A 106 6.49 3.45 7.84
N SER A 107 5.44 4.16 7.41
CA SER A 107 5.09 4.28 6.00
C SER A 107 6.17 5.03 5.21
N GLY A 108 6.72 6.13 5.74
CA GLY A 108 7.82 6.87 5.12
C GLY A 108 9.09 6.04 5.01
N LEU A 109 9.48 5.35 6.08
CA LEU A 109 10.63 4.42 6.07
C LEU A 109 10.43 3.30 5.04
N ALA A 110 9.23 2.75 4.97
CA ALA A 110 8.88 1.70 4.01
C ALA A 110 8.96 2.20 2.56
N LEU A 111 8.54 3.44 2.29
CA LEU A 111 8.70 4.07 0.97
C LEU A 111 10.17 4.24 0.61
N TYR A 112 11.00 4.73 1.53
CA TYR A 112 12.44 4.88 1.33
C TYR A 112 13.09 3.53 0.97
N LEU A 113 12.80 2.48 1.75
CA LEU A 113 13.34 1.13 1.49
C LEU A 113 12.85 0.57 0.14
N ALA A 114 11.58 0.81 -0.20
CA ALA A 114 11.03 0.43 -1.49
C ALA A 114 11.76 1.11 -2.64
N LEU A 115 11.94 2.43 -2.61
CA LEU A 115 12.67 3.16 -3.64
C LEU A 115 14.15 2.73 -3.72
N ARG A 116 14.77 2.43 -2.58
CA ARG A 116 16.14 1.93 -2.51
C ARG A 116 16.29 0.57 -3.19
N ALA A 117 15.26 -0.27 -3.22
CA ALA A 117 15.26 -1.54 -3.95
C ALA A 117 15.49 -1.36 -5.46
N TRP A 118 15.18 -0.18 -6.01
CA TRP A 118 15.34 0.15 -7.43
C TRP A 118 16.66 0.87 -7.76
N ARG A 119 17.51 1.13 -6.76
CA ARG A 119 18.85 1.70 -6.98
C ARG A 119 19.65 0.83 -7.95
N GLY A 120 20.23 1.46 -8.96
CA GLY A 120 21.00 0.79 -10.01
C GLY A 120 20.17 0.38 -11.23
N LEU A 121 18.83 0.39 -11.15
CA LEU A 121 17.93 0.19 -12.29
C LEU A 121 17.49 1.53 -12.92
N PHE A 122 17.33 2.56 -12.07
CA PHE A 122 17.01 3.92 -12.48
C PHE A 122 17.92 4.96 -11.80
N PRO A 123 18.11 6.14 -12.41
CA PRO A 123 18.77 7.27 -11.76
C PRO A 123 18.02 7.71 -10.48
N ALA A 124 18.75 8.18 -9.47
CA ALA A 124 18.16 8.59 -8.18
C ALA A 124 17.07 9.66 -8.32
N ARG A 125 17.22 10.60 -9.26
CA ARG A 125 16.20 11.62 -9.57
C ARG A 125 14.88 11.04 -10.10
N VAL A 126 14.94 9.95 -10.88
CA VAL A 126 13.74 9.28 -11.40
C VAL A 126 13.03 8.55 -10.26
N LEU A 127 13.79 7.90 -9.38
CA LEU A 127 13.25 7.24 -8.19
C LEU A 127 12.63 8.25 -7.22
N ALA A 128 13.28 9.38 -7.00
CA ALA A 128 12.74 10.47 -6.19
C ALA A 128 11.45 11.04 -6.81
N GLY A 129 11.43 11.26 -8.14
CA GLY A 129 10.24 11.68 -8.87
C GLY A 129 9.09 10.68 -8.78
N ALA A 130 9.37 9.38 -8.94
CA ALA A 130 8.38 8.31 -8.79
C ALA A 130 7.82 8.26 -7.37
N GLY A 131 8.71 8.35 -6.38
CA GLY A 131 8.34 8.44 -4.97
C GLY A 131 7.46 9.65 -4.69
N ALA A 132 7.81 10.83 -5.24
CA ALA A 132 7.03 12.04 -5.09
C ALA A 132 5.63 11.91 -5.72
N LEU A 133 5.52 11.45 -6.97
CA LEU A 133 4.23 11.22 -7.63
C LEU A 133 3.33 10.27 -6.84
N PHE A 134 3.91 9.19 -6.30
CA PHE A 134 3.16 8.24 -5.47
C PHE A 134 2.77 8.85 -4.12
N ALA A 135 3.70 9.56 -3.47
CA ALA A 135 3.56 10.17 -2.16
C ALA A 135 2.63 11.40 -2.15
N THR A 136 2.36 12.03 -3.29
CA THR A 136 1.47 13.20 -3.38
C THR A 136 0.04 12.84 -3.78
N LEU A 137 -0.22 11.58 -4.14
CA LEU A 137 -1.59 11.11 -4.29
C LEU A 137 -2.34 11.23 -2.97
N TRP A 138 -3.54 11.81 -3.01
CA TRP A 138 -4.41 11.93 -1.84
C TRP A 138 -4.68 10.57 -1.20
N VAL A 139 -4.84 9.53 -2.02
CA VAL A 139 -5.08 8.14 -1.58
C VAL A 139 -3.87 7.63 -0.79
N THR A 140 -2.65 7.84 -1.28
CA THR A 140 -1.43 7.39 -0.61
C THR A 140 -1.20 8.14 0.70
N LEU A 141 -1.36 9.47 0.69
CA LEU A 141 -1.26 10.30 1.89
C LEU A 141 -2.30 9.89 2.93
N PHE A 142 -3.56 9.74 2.53
CA PHE A 142 -4.65 9.42 3.42
C PHE A 142 -4.51 8.04 4.05
N TYR A 143 -4.16 7.01 3.26
CA TYR A 143 -4.13 5.62 3.74
C TYR A 143 -2.80 5.15 4.31
N GLY A 144 -1.68 5.85 4.05
CA GLY A 144 -0.38 5.50 4.64
C GLY A 144 -0.39 5.44 6.18
N PRO A 145 -0.93 6.43 6.90
CA PRO A 145 -1.03 6.39 8.36
C PRO A 145 -2.30 5.66 8.86
N GLN A 146 -2.94 4.82 8.03
CA GLN A 146 -4.13 4.06 8.39
C GLN A 146 -3.87 2.57 8.54
N ALA A 147 -4.63 1.94 9.44
CA ALA A 147 -4.62 0.49 9.65
C ALA A 147 -5.33 -0.21 8.49
N MET A 148 -4.70 -0.17 7.31
CA MET A 148 -5.23 -0.65 6.05
C MET A 148 -4.13 -1.36 5.27
N PRO A 149 -4.43 -2.46 4.54
CA PRO A 149 -3.39 -3.26 3.92
C PRO A 149 -2.80 -2.67 2.63
N ASN A 150 -3.54 -1.80 1.93
CA ASN A 150 -3.29 -1.45 0.54
C ASN A 150 -1.93 -0.78 0.29
N TYR A 151 -1.55 0.16 1.16
CA TYR A 151 -0.25 0.82 1.08
C TYR A 151 0.90 -0.19 1.25
N TRP A 152 0.77 -1.11 2.21
CA TRP A 152 1.78 -2.12 2.50
C TRP A 152 1.91 -3.16 1.37
N VAL A 153 0.80 -3.51 0.71
CA VAL A 153 0.85 -4.32 -0.52
C VAL A 153 1.59 -3.58 -1.63
N ALA A 154 1.37 -2.25 -1.79
CA ALA A 154 2.09 -1.46 -2.77
C ALA A 154 3.60 -1.39 -2.49
N ILE A 155 4.00 -1.23 -1.22
CA ILE A 155 5.40 -1.33 -0.80
C ILE A 155 5.97 -2.72 -1.08
N GLY A 156 5.24 -3.78 -0.71
CA GLY A 156 5.66 -5.15 -0.98
C GLY A 156 5.85 -5.42 -2.47
N ALA A 157 4.98 -4.87 -3.33
CA ALA A 157 5.09 -4.95 -4.78
C ALA A 157 6.35 -4.22 -5.28
N LEU A 158 6.59 -2.97 -4.85
CA LEU A 158 7.78 -2.21 -5.21
C LEU A 158 9.07 -2.95 -4.83
N VAL A 159 9.16 -3.45 -3.59
CA VAL A 159 10.33 -4.19 -3.10
C VAL A 159 10.49 -5.48 -3.89
N CYS A 160 9.41 -6.27 -4.04
CA CYS A 160 9.44 -7.56 -4.72
C CYS A 160 9.91 -7.43 -6.18
N VAL A 161 9.29 -6.55 -6.96
CA VAL A 161 9.62 -6.35 -8.37
C VAL A 161 11.02 -5.74 -8.55
N GLY A 162 11.39 -4.74 -7.74
CA GLY A 162 12.71 -4.11 -7.81
C GLY A 162 13.84 -5.10 -7.50
N CYS A 163 13.69 -5.87 -6.43
CA CYS A 163 14.65 -6.90 -6.03
C CYS A 163 14.70 -8.07 -7.03
N PHE A 164 13.56 -8.46 -7.62
CA PHE A 164 13.51 -9.45 -8.70
C PHE A 164 14.37 -9.03 -9.90
N LEU A 165 14.18 -7.79 -10.37
CA LEU A 165 14.95 -7.24 -11.49
C LEU A 165 16.44 -7.18 -11.18
N ARG A 166 16.81 -6.78 -9.95
CA ARG A 166 18.21 -6.76 -9.51
C ARG A 166 18.82 -8.16 -9.46
N ALA A 167 18.10 -9.15 -8.94
CA ALA A 167 18.58 -10.53 -8.89
C ALA A 167 18.86 -11.06 -10.31
N GLN A 168 17.98 -10.76 -11.28
CA GLN A 168 18.18 -11.12 -12.69
C GLN A 168 19.36 -10.39 -13.33
N ALA A 169 19.55 -9.10 -13.03
CA ALA A 169 20.70 -8.33 -13.51
C ALA A 169 22.04 -8.88 -12.96
N HIS A 170 22.08 -9.24 -11.67
CA HIS A 170 23.26 -9.85 -11.05
C HIS A 170 23.60 -11.21 -11.65
N ARG A 171 22.60 -12.02 -12.01
CA ARG A 171 22.80 -13.31 -12.70
C ARG A 171 23.44 -13.09 -14.08
N GLY A 172 22.89 -12.16 -14.87
CA GLY A 172 23.43 -11.81 -16.19
C GLY A 172 24.90 -11.39 -16.11
N ALA A 173 25.22 -10.47 -15.20
CA ALA A 173 26.59 -10.00 -14.97
C ALA A 173 27.54 -11.10 -14.45
N ARG A 174 27.03 -12.16 -13.83
CA ARG A 174 27.86 -13.32 -13.42
C ARG A 174 28.14 -14.23 -14.61
N ALA A 175 27.13 -14.51 -15.45
CA ALA A 175 27.28 -15.30 -16.67
C ALA A 175 28.27 -14.67 -17.66
N ASP A 176 28.20 -13.34 -17.85
CA ASP A 176 29.14 -12.63 -18.73
C ASP A 176 30.58 -12.67 -18.20
N ARG A 177 30.76 -12.60 -16.87
CA ARG A 177 32.07 -12.69 -16.23
C ARG A 177 32.68 -14.09 -16.34
N THR A 178 31.88 -15.15 -16.18
CA THR A 178 32.35 -16.52 -16.39
C THR A 178 32.78 -16.74 -17.84
N ALA A 179 32.00 -16.23 -18.80
CA ALA A 179 32.36 -16.34 -20.22
C ALA A 179 33.67 -15.60 -20.57
N ARG A 180 33.95 -14.44 -19.96
CA ARG A 180 35.23 -13.73 -20.14
C ARG A 180 36.42 -14.39 -19.45
N ALA A 181 36.20 -15.00 -18.29
CA ALA A 181 37.24 -15.71 -17.57
C ALA A 181 37.74 -16.94 -18.35
N ASP A 182 36.82 -17.66 -19.01
CA ASP A 182 37.17 -18.75 -19.94
C ASP A 182 37.93 -18.25 -21.19
N GLY A 183 37.80 -16.95 -21.52
CA GLY A 183 38.45 -16.29 -22.65
C GLY A 183 39.87 -15.76 -22.41
N GLY A 184 40.48 -15.99 -21.24
CA GLY A 184 41.93 -15.81 -21.03
C GLY A 184 42.42 -14.46 -20.48
N GLU A 185 41.57 -13.50 -20.15
CA GLU A 185 42.01 -12.24 -19.51
C GLU A 185 42.31 -12.43 -18.01
N ARG A 186 43.60 -12.49 -17.66
CA ARG A 186 44.09 -12.46 -16.27
C ARG A 186 44.21 -11.01 -15.80
N ALA A 187 43.40 -10.64 -14.81
CA ALA A 187 43.50 -9.37 -14.09
C ALA A 187 43.71 -9.64 -12.59
N GLU A 188 44.45 -8.74 -11.94
CA GLU A 188 45.04 -8.82 -10.59
C GLU A 188 44.07 -9.33 -9.49
N ASP A 189 44.53 -10.29 -8.70
CA ASP A 189 43.68 -11.20 -7.90
C ASP A 189 43.05 -10.57 -6.63
N GLY A 190 43.66 -9.53 -6.05
CA GLY A 190 43.24 -8.95 -4.76
C GLY A 190 41.93 -8.15 -4.83
N GLU A 191 41.86 -7.17 -5.74
CA GLU A 191 40.68 -6.28 -5.89
C GLU A 191 39.46 -7.03 -6.47
N ARG A 192 39.74 -8.11 -7.20
CA ARG A 192 38.73 -9.02 -7.77
C ARG A 192 37.96 -9.79 -6.72
N ALA A 193 38.62 -10.23 -5.64
CA ALA A 193 38.00 -10.97 -4.55
C ALA A 193 36.98 -10.11 -3.78
N ASP A 194 37.36 -8.87 -3.45
CA ASP A 194 36.46 -7.93 -2.76
C ASP A 194 35.26 -7.55 -3.63
N HIS A 195 35.48 -7.30 -4.92
CA HIS A 195 34.41 -7.00 -5.86
C HIS A 195 33.46 -8.19 -6.05
N ALA A 196 33.97 -9.42 -6.04
CA ALA A 196 33.16 -10.64 -6.10
C ALA A 196 32.34 -10.83 -4.82
N ALA A 197 32.93 -10.60 -3.65
CA ALA A 197 32.23 -10.69 -2.36
C ALA A 197 31.11 -9.65 -2.22
N VAL A 198 31.36 -8.39 -2.63
CA VAL A 198 30.34 -7.33 -2.68
C VAL A 198 29.20 -7.70 -3.64
N ALA A 199 29.52 -8.26 -4.81
CA ALA A 199 28.52 -8.68 -5.78
C ALA A 199 27.66 -9.85 -5.27
N ASP A 200 28.25 -10.83 -4.57
CA ASP A 200 27.52 -11.94 -3.98
C ASP A 200 26.57 -11.47 -2.86
N ARG A 201 27.04 -10.57 -1.98
CA ARG A 201 26.19 -9.93 -0.96
C ARG A 201 25.02 -9.19 -1.60
N GLY A 202 25.26 -8.42 -2.66
CA GLY A 202 24.21 -7.71 -3.41
C GLY A 202 23.19 -8.66 -4.03
N HIS A 203 23.64 -9.79 -4.57
CA HIS A 203 22.77 -10.83 -5.13
C HIS A 203 21.91 -11.49 -4.05
N ARG A 204 22.49 -11.90 -2.92
CA ARG A 204 21.73 -12.48 -1.79
C ARG A 204 20.70 -11.49 -1.23
N ALA A 205 21.08 -10.23 -1.07
CA ALA A 205 20.16 -9.19 -0.62
C ALA A 205 18.97 -9.01 -1.58
N ALA A 206 19.20 -9.12 -2.90
CA ALA A 206 18.13 -9.09 -3.89
C ALA A 206 17.20 -10.32 -3.81
N LEU A 207 17.73 -11.52 -3.58
CA LEU A 207 16.90 -12.72 -3.38
C LEU A 207 16.02 -12.59 -2.13
N TRP A 208 16.62 -12.20 -1.00
CA TRP A 208 15.89 -11.99 0.26
C TRP A 208 14.88 -10.86 0.15
N GLY A 209 15.22 -9.76 -0.51
CA GLY A 209 14.28 -8.66 -0.76
C GLY A 209 13.08 -9.08 -1.61
N ALA A 210 13.28 -9.90 -2.65
CA ALA A 210 12.18 -10.42 -3.46
C ALA A 210 11.24 -11.30 -2.63
N GLY A 211 11.78 -12.22 -1.82
CA GLY A 211 11.00 -13.06 -0.90
C GLY A 211 10.29 -12.24 0.18
N ALA A 212 10.97 -11.27 0.79
CA ALA A 212 10.39 -10.40 1.82
C ALA A 212 9.25 -9.52 1.28
N GLY A 213 9.41 -8.96 0.07
CA GLY A 213 8.35 -8.21 -0.60
C GLY A 213 7.13 -9.09 -0.91
N ALA A 214 7.36 -10.32 -1.37
CA ALA A 214 6.30 -11.30 -1.60
C ALA A 214 5.58 -11.70 -0.30
N ALA A 215 6.32 -11.93 0.79
CA ALA A 215 5.76 -12.22 2.10
C ALA A 215 4.94 -11.05 2.66
N LEU A 216 5.43 -9.82 2.51
CA LEU A 216 4.72 -8.61 2.93
C LEU A 216 3.39 -8.46 2.18
N MET A 217 3.36 -8.67 0.86
CA MET A 217 2.10 -8.65 0.12
C MET A 217 1.16 -9.76 0.61
N ALA A 218 1.68 -10.99 0.77
CA ALA A 218 0.86 -12.14 1.10
C ALA A 218 0.28 -12.07 2.52
N VAL A 219 1.02 -11.55 3.50
CA VAL A 219 0.52 -11.39 4.87
C VAL A 219 -0.55 -10.30 4.97
N MET A 220 -0.44 -9.27 4.13
CA MET A 220 -1.40 -8.15 4.07
C MET A 220 -2.66 -8.54 3.30
N ARG A 221 -2.48 -9.10 2.09
CA ARG A 221 -3.54 -9.54 1.16
C ARG A 221 -3.02 -10.69 0.28
N PRO A 222 -3.26 -11.97 0.67
CA PRO A 222 -2.78 -13.13 -0.08
C PRO A 222 -3.19 -13.13 -1.55
N THR A 223 -4.41 -12.70 -1.85
CA THR A 223 -4.94 -12.64 -3.21
C THR A 223 -4.18 -11.64 -4.08
N ASP A 224 -3.87 -10.45 -3.56
CA ASP A 224 -3.15 -9.42 -4.32
C ASP A 224 -1.72 -9.85 -4.61
N ALA A 225 -1.09 -10.55 -3.67
CA ALA A 225 0.25 -11.09 -3.84
C ALA A 225 0.33 -12.05 -5.04
N VAL A 226 -0.70 -12.88 -5.24
CA VAL A 226 -0.80 -13.78 -6.41
C VAL A 226 -0.86 -12.97 -7.70
N TRP A 227 -1.75 -11.97 -7.78
CA TRP A 227 -1.91 -11.16 -8.99
C TRP A 227 -0.64 -10.38 -9.34
N VAL A 228 0.01 -9.75 -8.36
CA VAL A 228 1.26 -8.99 -8.59
C VAL A 228 2.41 -9.90 -9.03
N THR A 229 2.54 -11.10 -8.46
CA THR A 229 3.69 -11.99 -8.71
C THR A 229 3.51 -12.91 -9.92
N LEU A 230 2.30 -13.03 -10.48
CA LEU A 230 2.02 -13.88 -11.64
C LEU A 230 2.95 -13.62 -12.83
N PRO A 231 3.21 -12.37 -13.26
CA PRO A 231 4.17 -12.11 -14.34
C PRO A 231 5.61 -12.51 -13.99
N LEU A 232 6.01 -12.35 -12.71
CA LEU A 232 7.36 -12.72 -12.26
C LEU A 232 7.56 -14.24 -12.33
N LEU A 233 6.58 -15.00 -11.86
CA LEU A 233 6.57 -16.46 -11.92
C LEU A 233 6.56 -16.96 -13.36
N ALA A 234 5.72 -16.35 -14.22
CA ALA A 234 5.66 -16.67 -15.64
C ALA A 234 7.01 -16.42 -16.33
N VAL A 235 7.69 -15.30 -16.03
CA VAL A 235 9.03 -15.03 -16.57
C VAL A 235 10.05 -16.08 -16.12
N LEU A 236 10.03 -16.47 -14.84
CA LEU A 236 10.98 -17.46 -14.32
C LEU A 236 10.78 -18.85 -14.90
N VAL A 237 9.53 -19.26 -15.14
CA VAL A 237 9.19 -20.62 -15.58
C VAL A 237 9.18 -20.73 -17.12
N CYS A 238 8.58 -19.77 -17.81
CA CYS A 238 8.34 -19.86 -19.25
C CYS A 238 9.51 -19.35 -20.10
N VAL A 239 10.39 -18.49 -19.56
CA VAL A 239 11.51 -17.92 -20.32
C VAL A 239 12.81 -18.61 -19.91
N ARG A 240 13.25 -19.64 -20.66
CA ARG A 240 14.43 -20.46 -20.31
C ARG A 240 15.69 -19.64 -19.99
N ARG A 241 15.96 -18.57 -20.75
CA ARG A 241 17.12 -17.68 -20.53
C ARG A 241 17.08 -16.98 -19.16
N ARG A 242 15.90 -16.88 -18.55
CA ARG A 242 15.61 -16.20 -17.29
C ARG A 242 15.37 -17.16 -16.13
N TRP A 243 15.47 -18.47 -16.36
CA TRP A 243 15.29 -19.50 -15.34
C TRP A 243 16.25 -19.30 -14.16
N HIS A 244 15.74 -18.96 -12.97
CA HIS A 244 16.54 -18.67 -11.79
C HIS A 244 16.01 -19.40 -10.55
N PRO A 245 16.47 -20.64 -10.27
CA PRO A 245 15.83 -21.51 -9.28
C PRO A 245 15.87 -20.93 -7.85
N ARG A 246 16.98 -20.27 -7.46
CA ARG A 246 17.08 -19.61 -6.14
C ARG A 246 16.11 -18.42 -5.99
N LEU A 247 15.78 -17.74 -7.09
CA LEU A 247 14.86 -16.60 -7.08
C LEU A 247 13.41 -17.08 -7.08
N LEU A 248 13.14 -18.15 -7.85
CA LEU A 248 11.87 -18.87 -7.78
C LEU A 248 11.61 -19.38 -6.37
N ALA A 249 12.58 -20.06 -5.76
CA ALA A 249 12.48 -20.55 -4.38
C ALA A 249 12.25 -19.40 -3.38
N ALA A 250 12.97 -18.29 -3.49
CA ALA A 250 12.78 -17.13 -2.62
C ALA A 250 11.38 -16.52 -2.75
N LEU A 251 10.86 -16.37 -3.97
CA LEU A 251 9.49 -15.88 -4.21
C LEU A 251 8.44 -16.83 -3.63
N LEU A 252 8.55 -18.13 -3.92
CA LEU A 252 7.61 -19.13 -3.43
C LEU A 252 7.65 -19.21 -1.90
N ALA A 253 8.83 -19.22 -1.28
CA ALA A 253 8.99 -19.21 0.16
C ALA A 253 8.38 -17.95 0.80
N GLY A 254 8.56 -16.79 0.18
CA GLY A 254 7.94 -15.54 0.64
C GLY A 254 6.41 -15.61 0.58
N LEU A 255 5.85 -16.02 -0.57
CA LEU A 255 4.41 -16.16 -0.75
C LEU A 255 3.80 -17.15 0.24
N THR A 256 4.41 -18.32 0.41
CA THR A 256 3.89 -19.35 1.33
C THR A 256 4.00 -18.91 2.78
N ALA A 257 5.13 -18.32 3.20
CA ALA A 257 5.30 -17.82 4.56
C ALA A 257 4.30 -16.72 4.90
N GLY A 258 4.05 -15.77 3.99
CA GLY A 258 3.08 -14.70 4.22
C GLY A 258 1.63 -15.17 4.16
N ALA A 259 1.29 -16.14 3.30
CA ALA A 259 -0.07 -16.66 3.16
C ALA A 259 -0.43 -17.73 4.22
N ALA A 260 0.56 -18.39 4.81
CA ALA A 260 0.35 -19.50 5.77
C ALA A 260 -0.65 -19.17 6.90
N PRO A 261 -0.58 -18.01 7.59
CA PRO A 261 -1.55 -17.69 8.64
C PRO A 261 -3.00 -17.63 8.12
N TRP A 262 -3.19 -17.06 6.93
CA TRP A 262 -4.51 -16.97 6.30
C TRP A 262 -5.02 -18.36 5.84
N VAL A 263 -4.13 -19.23 5.36
CA VAL A 263 -4.49 -20.60 4.99
C VAL A 263 -4.84 -21.43 6.23
N ILE A 264 -4.05 -21.34 7.31
CA ILE A 264 -4.29 -22.05 8.57
C ILE A 264 -5.65 -21.63 9.15
N GLU A 265 -5.89 -20.33 9.26
CA GLU A 265 -7.18 -19.80 9.72
C GLU A 265 -8.35 -20.26 8.84
N ALA A 266 -8.14 -20.43 7.53
CA ALA A 266 -9.20 -20.93 6.66
C ALA A 266 -9.72 -22.28 7.15
N TYR A 267 -8.85 -23.17 7.63
CA TYR A 267 -9.24 -24.46 8.18
C TYR A 267 -9.73 -24.40 9.62
N THR A 268 -9.16 -23.53 10.47
CA THR A 268 -9.52 -23.50 11.89
C THR A 268 -10.75 -22.65 12.21
N ALA A 269 -11.08 -21.66 11.38
CA ALA A 269 -12.12 -20.67 11.68
C ALA A 269 -13.15 -20.43 10.55
N TYR A 270 -12.91 -20.90 9.32
CA TYR A 270 -13.78 -20.62 8.16
C TYR A 270 -14.25 -21.87 7.41
N GLY A 271 -14.12 -23.08 7.98
CA GLY A 271 -14.62 -24.31 7.36
C GLY A 271 -13.81 -24.80 6.15
N GLY A 272 -12.58 -24.32 6.00
CA GLY A 272 -11.64 -24.72 4.95
C GLY A 272 -11.37 -23.63 3.91
N LEU A 273 -10.35 -23.86 3.08
CA LEU A 273 -9.89 -22.89 2.08
C LEU A 273 -10.96 -22.53 1.03
N ARG A 274 -11.68 -23.52 0.50
CA ARG A 274 -12.74 -23.30 -0.50
C ARG A 274 -13.90 -22.49 0.09
N GLN A 275 -14.29 -22.80 1.32
CA GLN A 275 -15.35 -22.08 2.02
C GLN A 275 -14.94 -20.63 2.30
N ARG A 276 -13.73 -20.38 2.81
CA ARG A 276 -13.21 -19.01 3.02
C ARG A 276 -13.17 -18.21 1.72
N LEU A 277 -12.80 -18.81 0.59
CA LEU A 277 -12.83 -18.15 -0.72
C LEU A 277 -14.27 -17.85 -1.18
N SER A 278 -15.20 -18.79 -1.00
CA SER A 278 -16.63 -18.60 -1.31
C SER A 278 -17.25 -17.50 -0.45
N ASP A 279 -17.00 -17.50 0.86
CA ASP A 279 -17.40 -16.44 1.78
C ASP A 279 -16.75 -15.11 1.42
N GLY A 280 -15.46 -15.12 1.08
CA GLY A 280 -14.74 -13.94 0.59
C GLY A 280 -15.37 -13.34 -0.66
N SER A 281 -15.84 -14.20 -1.58
CA SER A 281 -16.58 -13.79 -2.77
C SER A 281 -17.93 -13.18 -2.41
N ARG A 282 -18.73 -13.85 -1.57
CA ARG A 282 -20.03 -13.34 -1.08
C ARG A 282 -19.90 -11.99 -0.38
N VAL A 283 -18.94 -11.86 0.53
CA VAL A 283 -18.65 -10.61 1.27
C VAL A 283 -18.25 -9.48 0.33
N GLN A 284 -17.67 -9.77 -0.83
CA GLN A 284 -17.33 -8.78 -1.86
C GLN A 284 -18.46 -8.51 -2.87
N GLY A 285 -19.63 -9.14 -2.71
CA GLY A 285 -20.78 -8.94 -3.59
C GLY A 285 -20.86 -9.93 -4.75
N GLY A 286 -20.09 -11.03 -4.68
CA GLY A 286 -19.92 -12.01 -5.74
C GLY A 286 -18.77 -11.62 -6.67
N LEU A 287 -17.60 -12.22 -6.44
CA LEU A 287 -16.50 -12.15 -7.41
C LEU A 287 -16.95 -12.83 -8.69
N GLY A 288 -16.81 -12.12 -9.80
CA GLY A 288 -17.29 -12.51 -11.13
C GLY A 288 -16.97 -11.40 -12.12
N TRP A 289 -17.38 -11.53 -13.38
CA TRP A 289 -17.09 -10.48 -14.37
C TRP A 289 -17.92 -9.21 -14.07
N ASN A 290 -17.27 -8.20 -13.50
CA ASN A 290 -17.85 -6.93 -13.10
C ASN A 290 -16.98 -5.79 -13.66
N ILE A 291 -17.50 -5.01 -14.61
CA ILE A 291 -16.75 -3.88 -15.20
C ILE A 291 -16.86 -2.66 -14.26
N ALA A 292 -15.86 -2.45 -13.42
CA ALA A 292 -15.84 -1.40 -12.40
C ALA A 292 -14.88 -0.23 -12.73
N VAL A 293 -14.48 -0.08 -14.00
CA VAL A 293 -13.59 0.99 -14.45
C VAL A 293 -14.17 2.38 -14.11
N ASP A 294 -15.44 2.60 -14.42
CA ASP A 294 -16.14 3.85 -14.11
C ASP A 294 -16.34 4.06 -12.61
N ASP A 295 -16.52 2.97 -11.86
CA ASP A 295 -16.65 3.01 -10.40
C ASP A 295 -15.34 3.48 -9.76
N GLN A 296 -14.19 3.04 -10.27
CA GLN A 296 -12.90 3.54 -9.82
C GLN A 296 -12.80 5.05 -10.04
N LEU A 297 -13.17 5.54 -11.22
CA LEU A 297 -13.19 6.98 -11.53
C LEU A 297 -14.14 7.77 -10.62
N ARG A 298 -15.36 7.27 -10.39
CA ARG A 298 -16.34 7.86 -9.46
C ARG A 298 -15.79 7.95 -8.04
N SER A 299 -14.97 6.99 -7.64
CA SER A 299 -14.42 6.94 -6.28
C SER A 299 -13.29 7.94 -6.02
N LEU A 300 -12.58 8.38 -7.08
CA LEU A 300 -11.41 9.27 -6.95
C LEU A 300 -11.72 10.65 -6.35
N GLY A 301 -12.99 11.09 -6.36
CA GLY A 301 -13.46 12.33 -5.74
C GLY A 301 -13.54 12.33 -4.21
N GLY A 302 -12.78 11.48 -3.52
CA GLY A 302 -12.75 11.39 -2.06
C GLY A 302 -13.74 10.38 -1.44
N ARG A 303 -14.29 9.45 -2.23
CA ARG A 303 -15.14 8.37 -1.70
C ARG A 303 -14.24 7.23 -1.23
N THR A 304 -14.08 7.05 0.08
CA THR A 304 -13.18 6.05 0.67
C THR A 304 -13.63 4.60 0.42
N LEU A 305 -14.93 4.40 0.16
CA LEU A 305 -15.55 3.17 -0.32
C LEU A 305 -16.91 3.53 -0.93
N CYS A 306 -17.24 3.02 -2.12
CA CYS A 306 -18.58 3.13 -2.69
C CYS A 306 -19.12 1.74 -3.04
N ARG A 307 -20.30 1.38 -2.53
CA ARG A 307 -20.91 0.05 -2.73
C ARG A 307 -22.44 0.09 -2.51
N PRO A 308 -23.26 0.04 -3.58
CA PRO A 308 -22.90 0.17 -5.00
C PRO A 308 -22.33 1.57 -5.31
N CYS A 309 -21.56 1.71 -6.40
CA CYS A 309 -20.98 3.00 -6.77
C CYS A 309 -21.94 3.84 -7.65
N THR A 310 -23.01 4.35 -7.03
CA THR A 310 -23.99 5.22 -7.69
C THR A 310 -23.60 6.71 -7.62
N GLY A 311 -24.20 7.54 -8.48
CA GLY A 311 -23.96 8.99 -8.56
C GLY A 311 -23.03 9.43 -9.68
N GLY A 312 -22.90 10.75 -9.87
CA GLY A 312 -22.12 11.35 -10.94
C GLY A 312 -20.61 11.08 -10.85
N PRO A 313 -19.87 11.18 -11.97
CA PRO A 313 -18.43 11.01 -12.01
C PRO A 313 -17.72 12.09 -11.18
N ALA A 314 -16.49 11.80 -10.75
CA ALA A 314 -15.62 12.83 -10.22
C ALA A 314 -15.25 13.82 -11.33
N ASP A 315 -14.99 15.06 -10.94
CA ASP A 315 -14.61 16.13 -11.85
C ASP A 315 -13.33 15.79 -12.64
N LEU A 316 -13.24 16.25 -13.89
CA LEU A 316 -12.10 15.96 -14.76
C LEU A 316 -10.78 16.45 -14.16
N THR A 317 -10.78 17.56 -13.40
CA THR A 317 -9.59 18.05 -12.68
C THR A 317 -9.04 17.02 -11.70
N VAL A 318 -9.91 16.17 -11.13
CA VAL A 318 -9.53 15.09 -10.20
C VAL A 318 -9.13 13.82 -10.93
N THR A 319 -9.78 13.48 -12.05
CA THR A 319 -9.55 12.21 -12.78
C THR A 319 -8.50 12.32 -13.89
N PHE A 320 -8.09 13.53 -14.29
CA PHE A 320 -7.18 13.77 -15.42
C PHE A 320 -5.88 12.95 -15.31
N TRP A 321 -5.27 12.91 -14.12
CA TRP A 321 -4.03 12.14 -13.90
C TRP A 321 -4.21 10.63 -14.16
N TRP A 322 -5.41 10.10 -13.92
CA TRP A 322 -5.71 8.69 -14.10
C TRP A 322 -5.72 8.32 -15.59
N TYR A 323 -6.22 9.22 -16.45
CA TYR A 323 -6.13 9.08 -17.90
C TYR A 323 -4.72 9.34 -18.44
N LEU A 324 -3.99 10.27 -17.83
CA LEU A 324 -2.61 10.60 -18.23
C LEU A 324 -1.63 9.45 -17.89
N LEU A 325 -1.86 8.73 -16.79
CA LEU A 325 -0.98 7.66 -16.31
C LEU A 325 -0.70 6.55 -17.35
N PRO A 326 -1.70 5.93 -18.02
CA PRO A 326 -1.44 4.94 -19.06
C PRO A 326 -0.70 5.54 -20.27
N VAL A 327 -0.95 6.81 -20.62
CA VAL A 327 -0.21 7.50 -21.70
C VAL A 327 1.27 7.64 -21.34
N LEU A 328 1.58 8.08 -20.10
CA LEU A 328 2.94 8.16 -19.60
C LEU A 328 3.61 6.78 -19.49
N ALA A 329 2.84 5.74 -19.13
CA ALA A 329 3.34 4.37 -19.09
C ALA A 329 3.75 3.86 -20.48
N VAL A 330 2.92 4.09 -21.51
CA VAL A 330 3.24 3.76 -22.91
C VAL A 330 4.45 4.56 -23.39
N LEU A 331 4.50 5.86 -23.12
CA LEU A 331 5.66 6.69 -23.46
C LEU A 331 6.94 6.18 -22.81
N GLY A 332 6.90 5.86 -21.51
CA GLY A 332 8.03 5.30 -20.78
C GLY A 332 8.48 3.95 -21.35
N LEU A 333 7.55 3.11 -21.81
CA LEU A 333 7.88 1.87 -22.51
C LEU A 333 8.57 2.13 -23.85
N VAL A 334 8.05 3.05 -24.67
CA VAL A 334 8.66 3.42 -25.96
C VAL A 334 10.08 3.95 -25.77
N VAL A 335 10.29 4.82 -24.78
CA VAL A 335 11.62 5.35 -24.41
C VAL A 335 12.53 4.21 -23.98
N ALA A 336 12.06 3.30 -23.13
CA ALA A 336 12.85 2.17 -22.66
C ALA A 336 13.23 1.20 -23.78
N VAL A 337 12.33 0.93 -24.73
CA VAL A 337 12.60 0.09 -25.92
C VAL A 337 13.67 0.74 -26.79
N ARG A 338 13.55 2.04 -27.10
CA ARG A 338 14.54 2.79 -27.89
C ARG A 338 15.91 2.82 -27.22
N ALA A 339 15.94 2.89 -25.89
CA ALA A 339 17.17 2.83 -25.09
C ALA A 339 17.64 1.39 -24.76
N ARG A 340 17.06 0.35 -25.40
CA ARG A 340 17.38 -1.08 -25.21
C ARG A 340 17.35 -1.56 -23.74
N ARG A 341 16.47 -0.96 -22.94
CA ARG A 341 16.26 -1.26 -21.51
C ARG A 341 14.81 -1.66 -21.21
N ALA A 342 14.13 -2.24 -22.20
CA ALA A 342 12.71 -2.58 -22.15
C ALA A 342 12.32 -3.45 -20.95
N GLU A 343 13.19 -4.36 -20.51
CA GLU A 343 12.89 -5.32 -19.45
C GLU A 343 12.61 -4.66 -18.10
N VAL A 344 13.38 -3.62 -17.77
CA VAL A 344 13.25 -2.86 -16.52
C VAL A 344 11.91 -2.11 -16.45
N THR A 345 11.26 -1.92 -17.61
CA THR A 345 9.96 -1.26 -17.74
C THR A 345 8.81 -2.24 -17.95
N LEU A 346 8.98 -3.26 -18.79
CA LEU A 346 7.92 -4.21 -19.15
C LEU A 346 7.44 -5.04 -17.94
N ILE A 347 8.38 -5.47 -17.09
CA ILE A 347 8.06 -6.29 -15.91
C ILE A 347 7.17 -5.53 -14.91
N PRO A 348 7.50 -4.31 -14.44
CA PRO A 348 6.61 -3.56 -13.57
C PRO A 348 5.27 -3.21 -14.24
N LEU A 349 5.23 -2.95 -15.55
CA LEU A 349 3.97 -2.74 -16.28
C LEU A 349 3.08 -3.98 -16.25
N ALA A 350 3.64 -5.17 -16.49
CA ALA A 350 2.88 -6.43 -16.44
C ALA A 350 2.37 -6.73 -15.02
N CYS A 351 3.20 -6.52 -13.99
CA CYS A 351 2.79 -6.64 -12.58
C CYS A 351 1.69 -5.63 -12.21
N ALA A 352 1.78 -4.39 -12.69
CA ALA A 352 0.76 -3.36 -12.45
C ALA A 352 -0.57 -3.72 -13.12
N ALA A 353 -0.53 -4.17 -14.38
CA ALA A 353 -1.71 -4.57 -15.13
C ALA A 353 -2.43 -5.74 -14.46
N THR A 354 -1.71 -6.81 -14.13
CA THR A 354 -2.27 -7.98 -13.43
C THR A 354 -2.79 -7.65 -12.04
N ALA A 355 -2.12 -6.77 -11.29
CA ALA A 355 -2.60 -6.29 -9.99
C ALA A 355 -3.90 -5.46 -10.08
N ALA A 356 -4.14 -4.77 -11.21
CA ALA A 356 -5.34 -3.97 -11.42
C ALA A 356 -6.56 -4.80 -11.84
N VAL A 357 -6.36 -5.97 -12.48
CA VAL A 357 -7.44 -6.81 -13.04
C VAL A 357 -8.57 -7.10 -12.04
N PRO A 358 -8.31 -7.54 -10.79
CA PRO A 358 -9.39 -7.85 -9.84
C PRO A 358 -10.29 -6.66 -9.53
N TYR A 359 -9.73 -5.46 -9.56
CA TYR A 359 -10.39 -4.23 -9.14
C TYR A 359 -11.07 -3.48 -10.29
N LEU A 360 -10.65 -3.75 -11.52
CA LEU A 360 -11.26 -3.18 -12.72
C LEU A 360 -12.33 -4.11 -13.31
N PHE A 361 -12.18 -5.43 -13.14
CA PHE A 361 -12.97 -6.41 -13.89
C PHE A 361 -13.62 -7.52 -13.05
N LEU A 362 -13.23 -7.71 -11.78
CA LEU A 362 -13.75 -8.83 -10.98
C LEU A 362 -14.68 -8.45 -9.81
N ILE A 363 -14.67 -7.18 -9.40
CA ILE A 363 -15.42 -6.69 -8.23
C ILE A 363 -16.38 -5.59 -8.68
N GLY A 364 -17.67 -5.68 -8.33
CA GLY A 364 -18.72 -4.71 -8.69
C GLY A 364 -18.84 -3.49 -7.77
N TYR A 365 -17.73 -3.03 -7.20
CA TYR A 365 -17.67 -1.83 -6.37
C TYR A 365 -16.25 -1.26 -6.33
N ALA A 366 -16.08 -0.01 -5.88
CA ALA A 366 -14.78 0.65 -5.90
C ALA A 366 -14.35 1.24 -4.56
N ALA A 367 -13.03 1.22 -4.36
CA ALA A 367 -12.33 1.98 -3.35
C ALA A 367 -11.00 2.43 -3.97
N PRO A 368 -10.65 3.74 -3.94
CA PRO A 368 -9.48 4.29 -4.63
C PRO A 368 -8.17 3.59 -4.24
N ARG A 369 -8.10 3.12 -2.98
CA ARG A 369 -6.94 2.42 -2.41
C ARG A 369 -6.63 1.07 -3.05
N PHE A 370 -7.59 0.44 -3.72
CA PHE A 370 -7.40 -0.90 -4.29
C PHE A 370 -6.32 -0.92 -5.37
N LEU A 371 -6.17 0.17 -6.11
CA LEU A 371 -5.21 0.28 -7.21
C LEU A 371 -3.83 0.81 -6.77
N LEU A 372 -3.59 1.05 -5.47
CA LEU A 372 -2.30 1.53 -4.97
C LEU A 372 -1.10 0.69 -5.43
N PRO A 373 -1.14 -0.66 -5.43
CA PRO A 373 -0.02 -1.46 -5.93
C PRO A 373 0.26 -1.25 -7.42
N ALA A 374 -0.79 -1.09 -8.23
CA ALA A 374 -0.64 -0.78 -9.65
C ALA A 374 -0.07 0.63 -9.85
N TYR A 375 -0.59 1.64 -9.13
CA TYR A 375 -0.09 3.01 -9.20
C TYR A 375 1.39 3.11 -8.81
N ALA A 376 1.81 2.45 -7.74
CA ALA A 376 3.19 2.47 -7.29
C ALA A 376 4.16 1.98 -8.37
N LEU A 377 3.83 0.88 -9.05
CA LEU A 377 4.63 0.33 -10.15
C LEU A 377 4.57 1.22 -11.42
N LEU A 378 3.41 1.77 -11.75
CA LEU A 378 3.24 2.66 -12.90
C LEU A 378 3.99 3.98 -12.74
N PHE A 379 4.03 4.56 -11.53
CA PHE A 379 4.72 5.83 -11.30
C PHE A 379 6.24 5.76 -11.47
N LEU A 380 6.86 4.59 -11.31
CA LEU A 380 8.26 4.40 -11.68
C LEU A 380 8.48 4.63 -13.18
N VAL A 381 7.61 4.07 -14.01
CA VAL A 381 7.66 4.20 -15.48
C VAL A 381 7.26 5.61 -15.91
N ALA A 382 6.23 6.18 -15.28
CA ALA A 382 5.78 7.54 -15.56
C ALA A 382 6.86 8.58 -15.20
N ALA A 383 7.57 8.41 -14.08
CA ALA A 383 8.67 9.31 -13.71
C ALA A 383 9.83 9.24 -14.71
N ASP A 384 10.13 8.07 -15.27
CA ASP A 384 11.14 7.93 -16.33
C ASP A 384 10.70 8.65 -17.62
N ALA A 385 9.42 8.52 -17.99
CA ALA A 385 8.83 9.23 -19.12
C ALA A 385 8.87 10.76 -18.92
N LEU A 386 8.51 11.26 -17.74
CA LEU A 386 8.57 12.68 -17.41
C LEU A 386 10.00 13.20 -17.42
N ALA A 387 10.96 12.44 -16.87
CA ALA A 387 12.38 12.78 -16.94
C ALA A 387 12.87 12.87 -18.39
N HIS A 388 12.42 11.97 -19.26
CA HIS A 388 12.71 12.03 -20.69
C HIS A 388 12.13 13.30 -21.33
N LEU A 389 10.85 13.59 -21.10
CA LEU A 389 10.16 14.78 -21.65
C LEU A 389 10.85 16.10 -21.32
N VAL A 390 11.47 16.24 -20.14
CA VAL A 390 12.14 17.49 -19.72
C VAL A 390 13.63 17.55 -20.06
N THR A 391 14.22 16.45 -20.55
CA THR A 391 15.65 16.36 -20.87
C THR A 391 15.93 16.14 -22.36
N ALA A 392 15.01 15.54 -23.10
CA ALA A 392 15.15 15.25 -24.53
C ALA A 392 15.07 16.48 -25.45
N PRO A 393 14.23 17.50 -25.19
CA PRO A 393 14.16 18.67 -26.06
C PRO A 393 15.48 19.44 -26.12
N GLY A 394 15.78 20.00 -27.30
CA GLY A 394 16.92 20.90 -27.49
C GLY A 394 16.83 22.16 -26.62
N ARG A 395 17.95 22.90 -26.50
CA ARG A 395 18.10 24.04 -25.58
C ARG A 395 16.97 25.08 -25.69
N THR A 396 16.44 25.29 -26.89
CA THR A 396 15.36 26.24 -27.18
C THR A 396 13.99 25.80 -26.65
N TRP A 397 13.64 24.51 -26.76
CA TRP A 397 12.32 23.98 -26.38
C TRP A 397 12.26 23.44 -24.97
N ARG A 398 13.42 23.19 -24.35
CA ARG A 398 13.53 22.67 -22.98
C ARG A 398 12.81 23.55 -21.94
N PRO A 399 12.93 24.89 -21.94
CA PRO A 399 12.18 25.72 -21.01
C PRO A 399 10.66 25.53 -21.15
N VAL A 400 10.15 25.45 -22.38
CA VAL A 400 8.72 25.25 -22.65
C VAL A 400 8.25 23.90 -22.11
N ALA A 401 8.98 22.81 -22.41
CA ALA A 401 8.64 21.48 -21.93
C ALA A 401 8.67 21.39 -20.40
N VAL A 402 9.68 21.97 -19.76
CA VAL A 402 9.79 22.04 -18.29
C VAL A 402 8.62 22.80 -17.70
N THR A 403 8.28 23.97 -18.25
CA THR A 403 7.16 24.79 -17.78
C THR A 403 5.82 24.05 -17.90
N LEU A 404 5.56 23.39 -19.03
CA LEU A 404 4.33 22.61 -19.22
C LEU A 404 4.22 21.45 -18.23
N VAL A 405 5.29 20.68 -18.05
CA VAL A 405 5.31 19.59 -17.05
C VAL A 405 5.12 20.14 -15.64
N ALA A 406 5.76 21.26 -15.30
CA ALA A 406 5.61 21.90 -13.99
C ALA A 406 4.18 22.38 -13.74
N LEU A 407 3.51 22.99 -14.73
CA LEU A 407 2.12 23.42 -14.63
C LEU A 407 1.16 22.23 -14.45
N VAL A 408 1.36 21.15 -15.20
CA VAL A 408 0.55 19.92 -15.06
C VAL A 408 0.72 19.31 -13.66
N LEU A 409 1.96 19.24 -13.16
CA LEU A 409 2.23 18.74 -11.81
C LEU A 409 1.66 19.65 -10.72
N ALA A 410 1.74 20.98 -10.88
CA ALA A 410 1.15 21.93 -9.95
C ALA A 410 -0.38 21.80 -9.90
N GLY A 411 -1.05 21.73 -11.07
CA GLY A 411 -2.49 21.49 -11.14
C GLY A 411 -2.89 20.15 -10.52
N HIS A 412 -2.10 19.10 -10.75
CA HIS A 412 -2.29 17.81 -10.10
C HIS A 412 -2.20 17.91 -8.58
N LEU A 413 -1.18 18.59 -8.03
CA LEU A 413 -1.01 18.77 -6.59
C LEU A 413 -2.18 19.52 -5.96
N VAL A 414 -2.66 20.59 -6.60
CA VAL A 414 -3.85 21.33 -6.12
C VAL A 414 -5.08 20.43 -6.09
N ALA A 415 -5.32 19.66 -7.15
CA ALA A 415 -6.45 18.72 -7.19
C ALA A 415 -6.35 17.61 -6.13
N GLN A 416 -5.16 17.02 -5.93
CA GLN A 416 -4.94 16.00 -4.90
C GLN A 416 -5.13 16.58 -3.50
N TYR A 417 -4.59 17.77 -3.23
CA TYR A 417 -4.75 18.45 -1.94
C TYR A 417 -6.22 18.75 -1.63
N ALA A 418 -6.96 19.33 -2.58
CA ALA A 418 -8.36 19.66 -2.40
C ALA A 418 -9.26 18.43 -2.16
N VAL A 419 -8.90 17.26 -2.72
CA VAL A 419 -9.59 16.01 -2.42
C VAL A 419 -9.18 15.47 -1.05
N LEU A 420 -7.89 15.52 -0.72
CA LEU A 420 -7.36 15.07 0.57
C LEU A 420 -8.01 15.82 1.73
N GLU A 421 -7.99 17.15 1.69
CA GLU A 421 -8.52 18.03 2.73
C GLU A 421 -10.00 17.72 3.03
N ARG A 422 -10.85 17.74 1.99
CA ARG A 422 -12.28 17.38 2.12
C ARG A 422 -12.49 15.97 2.63
N THR A 423 -11.64 15.02 2.25
CA THR A 423 -11.75 13.62 2.71
C THR A 423 -11.36 13.51 4.19
N VAL A 424 -10.29 14.18 4.60
CA VAL A 424 -9.85 14.23 6.00
C VAL A 424 -10.94 14.88 6.85
N GLU A 425 -11.46 16.05 6.48
CA GLU A 425 -12.53 16.74 7.21
C GLU A 425 -13.76 15.86 7.41
N ARG A 426 -14.30 15.28 6.33
CA ARG A 426 -15.49 14.40 6.39
C ARG A 426 -15.26 13.18 7.27
N THR A 427 -14.07 12.58 7.19
CA THR A 427 -13.76 11.37 7.96
C THR A 427 -13.49 11.68 9.42
N THR A 428 -12.82 12.80 9.75
CA THR A 428 -12.68 13.30 11.11
C THR A 428 -14.05 13.55 11.74
N ALA A 429 -14.94 14.30 11.07
CA ALA A 429 -16.28 14.59 11.58
C ALA A 429 -17.12 13.32 11.83
N SER A 430 -17.05 12.33 10.91
CA SER A 430 -17.72 11.04 11.10
C SER A 430 -17.18 10.28 12.32
N ARG A 431 -15.87 10.32 12.56
CA ARG A 431 -15.22 9.60 13.67
C ARG A 431 -15.53 10.26 15.02
N GLU A 432 -15.56 11.59 15.07
CA GLU A 432 -16.02 12.34 16.25
C GLU A 432 -17.49 12.06 16.57
N ASN A 433 -18.34 11.88 15.55
CA ASN A 433 -19.73 11.50 15.74
C ASN A 433 -19.87 10.12 16.43
N TRP A 434 -19.03 9.14 16.07
CA TRP A 434 -19.04 7.84 16.74
C TRP A 434 -18.58 7.92 18.20
N THR A 435 -17.56 8.73 18.51
CA THR A 435 -17.15 8.98 19.89
C THR A 435 -18.29 9.59 20.72
N ARG A 436 -19.00 10.59 20.17
CA ARG A 436 -20.17 11.19 20.85
C ARG A 436 -21.32 10.19 21.01
N THR A 437 -21.57 9.37 19.98
CA THR A 437 -22.58 8.31 20.01
C THR A 437 -22.29 7.29 21.10
N ALA A 438 -21.04 6.85 21.23
CA ALA A 438 -20.61 5.94 22.30
C ALA A 438 -20.81 6.54 23.70
N ALA A 439 -20.46 7.82 23.87
CA ALA A 439 -20.67 8.52 25.15
C ALA A 439 -22.17 8.63 25.51
N GLU A 440 -23.04 8.86 24.53
CA GLU A 440 -24.48 8.91 24.76
C GLU A 440 -25.05 7.52 25.11
N LEU A 441 -24.59 6.46 24.43
CA LEU A 441 -24.96 5.09 24.81
C LEU A 441 -24.59 4.77 26.27
N HIS A 442 -23.41 5.22 26.72
CA HIS A 442 -22.98 5.04 28.12
C HIS A 442 -23.84 5.83 29.12
N ARG A 443 -24.39 6.99 28.72
CA ARG A 443 -25.35 7.77 29.53
C ARG A 443 -26.71 7.10 29.62
N LEU A 444 -27.15 6.44 28.54
CA LEU A 444 -28.38 5.65 28.48
C LEU A 444 -28.25 4.27 29.16
N GLY A 445 -27.12 3.98 29.83
CA GLY A 445 -26.89 2.75 30.58
C GLY A 445 -26.35 1.58 29.75
N VAL A 446 -26.06 1.76 28.47
CA VAL A 446 -25.43 0.73 27.62
C VAL A 446 -23.93 0.72 27.91
N ARG A 447 -23.48 -0.07 28.89
CA ARG A 447 -22.07 -0.17 29.29
C ARG A 447 -21.53 -1.59 29.15
N PRO A 448 -20.20 -1.79 29.01
CA PRO A 448 -19.61 -3.11 28.90
C PRO A 448 -19.88 -4.00 30.13
N PRO A 449 -20.14 -5.31 29.94
CA PRO A 449 -20.31 -6.01 28.66
C PRO A 449 -21.64 -5.64 27.98
N CYS A 450 -21.61 -5.35 26.67
CA CYS A 450 -22.76 -4.89 25.89
C CYS A 450 -22.66 -5.32 24.42
N LEU A 451 -23.78 -5.28 23.70
CA LEU A 451 -23.85 -5.59 22.26
C LEU A 451 -24.50 -4.44 21.47
N VAL A 452 -23.80 -3.96 20.44
CA VAL A 452 -24.30 -2.99 19.47
C VAL A 452 -24.60 -3.71 18.16
N THR A 453 -25.79 -3.51 17.61
CA THR A 453 -26.20 -4.13 16.34
C THR A 453 -26.65 -3.12 15.30
N GLY A 454 -26.62 -3.49 14.01
CA GLY A 454 -27.17 -2.67 12.93
C GLY A 454 -26.20 -1.64 12.32
N HIS A 455 -26.73 -0.47 11.99
CA HIS A 455 -26.02 0.56 11.23
C HIS A 455 -24.80 1.08 12.00
N GLN A 456 -23.62 1.08 11.39
CA GLN A 456 -22.36 1.52 12.03
C GLN A 456 -22.01 0.78 13.34
N ALA A 457 -22.53 -0.44 13.54
CA ALA A 457 -22.33 -1.19 14.78
C ALA A 457 -20.86 -1.51 15.09
N ILE A 458 -20.02 -1.73 14.08
CA ILE A 458 -18.58 -2.02 14.28
C ILE A 458 -17.84 -0.81 14.86
N PRO A 459 -17.81 0.37 14.20
CA PRO A 459 -17.11 1.52 14.77
C PRO A 459 -17.77 1.97 16.08
N VAL A 460 -19.10 2.07 16.17
CA VAL A 460 -19.76 2.50 17.41
C VAL A 460 -19.51 1.50 18.55
N GLY A 461 -19.58 0.20 18.28
CA GLY A 461 -19.25 -0.84 19.27
C GLY A 461 -17.80 -0.75 19.74
N PHE A 462 -16.84 -0.51 18.84
CA PHE A 462 -15.44 -0.30 19.20
C PHE A 462 -15.27 0.89 20.15
N TYR A 463 -15.85 2.05 19.83
CA TYR A 463 -15.76 3.23 20.68
C TYR A 463 -16.51 3.10 22.01
N ALA A 464 -17.62 2.37 22.01
CA ALA A 464 -18.40 2.07 23.21
C ALA A 464 -17.83 0.91 24.05
N ARG A 465 -16.78 0.23 23.56
CA ARG A 465 -16.19 -0.99 24.15
C ARG A 465 -17.20 -2.15 24.26
N CYS A 466 -18.16 -2.18 23.33
CA CYS A 466 -19.17 -3.23 23.20
C CYS A 466 -18.81 -4.21 22.09
N ALA A 467 -19.33 -5.43 22.18
CA ALA A 467 -19.36 -6.35 21.05
C ALA A 467 -20.21 -5.75 19.91
N SER A 468 -19.90 -6.13 18.66
CA SER A 468 -20.67 -5.70 17.49
C SER A 468 -21.26 -6.89 16.73
N GLY A 469 -22.52 -6.78 16.34
CA GLY A 469 -23.26 -7.86 15.68
C GLY A 469 -24.15 -7.38 14.53
N ASN A 470 -24.25 -8.18 13.47
CA ASN A 470 -25.20 -7.94 12.38
C ASN A 470 -25.86 -9.25 11.94
N THR A 471 -27.15 -9.17 11.63
CA THR A 471 -27.94 -10.31 11.09
C THR A 471 -27.91 -10.40 9.57
N ARG A 472 -27.42 -9.36 8.88
CA ARG A 472 -27.41 -9.26 7.43
C ARG A 472 -26.24 -8.43 6.91
N GLY A 473 -25.99 -8.54 5.61
CA GLY A 473 -24.93 -7.81 4.91
C GLY A 473 -23.54 -8.42 5.09
N ASN A 474 -22.51 -7.70 4.67
CA ASN A 474 -21.14 -8.21 4.53
C ASN A 474 -20.41 -8.49 5.85
N ASN A 475 -21.02 -8.10 6.97
CA ASN A 475 -20.51 -8.35 8.32
C ASN A 475 -21.53 -9.15 9.15
N ALA A 476 -22.42 -9.90 8.49
CA ALA A 476 -23.36 -10.77 9.19
C ALA A 476 -22.59 -11.84 9.97
N ASN A 477 -22.81 -11.89 11.28
CA ASN A 477 -22.08 -12.75 12.21
C ASN A 477 -22.94 -13.27 13.37
N THR A 478 -24.23 -12.91 13.40
CA THR A 478 -25.16 -13.33 14.47
C THR A 478 -26.57 -13.50 13.92
N THR A 479 -27.45 -14.15 14.69
CA THR A 479 -28.86 -14.38 14.35
C THR A 479 -29.80 -13.56 15.24
N ARG A 480 -31.05 -13.42 14.80
CA ARG A 480 -32.11 -12.79 15.63
C ARG A 480 -32.24 -13.46 17.00
N GLY A 481 -32.22 -14.79 17.06
CA GLY A 481 -32.39 -15.54 18.30
C GLY A 481 -31.20 -15.36 19.26
N GLU A 482 -29.98 -15.21 18.75
CA GLU A 482 -28.81 -14.88 19.57
C GLU A 482 -28.86 -13.47 20.14
N ILE A 483 -29.31 -12.49 19.35
CA ILE A 483 -29.47 -11.11 19.83
C ILE A 483 -30.48 -11.06 20.98
N LEU A 484 -31.64 -11.70 20.82
CA LEU A 484 -32.68 -11.73 21.87
C LEU A 484 -32.20 -12.42 23.15
N ARG A 485 -31.54 -13.59 23.03
CA ARG A 485 -30.91 -14.27 24.18
C ARG A 485 -29.77 -13.47 24.82
N THR A 486 -29.13 -12.57 24.08
CA THR A 486 -28.10 -11.68 24.62
C THR A 486 -28.75 -10.50 25.35
N ALA A 487 -29.85 -9.97 24.83
CA ALA A 487 -30.66 -8.91 25.45
C ALA A 487 -31.25 -9.32 26.80
N GLU A 488 -31.44 -10.61 27.06
CA GLU A 488 -31.84 -11.10 28.38
C GLU A 488 -30.75 -10.94 29.46
N ARG A 489 -29.48 -10.80 29.07
CA ARG A 489 -28.31 -10.89 29.97
C ARG A 489 -27.48 -9.63 30.07
N VAL A 490 -27.40 -8.86 28.99
CA VAL A 490 -26.56 -7.65 28.91
C VAL A 490 -27.28 -6.56 28.11
N PRO A 491 -26.91 -5.27 28.28
CA PRO A 491 -27.45 -4.20 27.46
C PRO A 491 -27.23 -4.43 25.96
N VAL A 492 -28.32 -4.36 25.19
CA VAL A 492 -28.30 -4.47 23.73
C VAL A 492 -28.95 -3.24 23.11
N VAL A 493 -28.28 -2.67 22.11
CA VAL A 493 -28.82 -1.58 21.29
C VAL A 493 -28.80 -1.98 19.81
N ALA A 494 -29.90 -1.69 19.11
CA ALA A 494 -29.95 -1.74 17.66
C ALA A 494 -29.91 -0.32 17.10
N LEU A 495 -28.90 -0.03 16.29
CA LEU A 495 -28.71 1.25 15.63
C LEU A 495 -29.32 1.21 14.22
N THR A 496 -30.09 2.22 13.89
CA THR A 496 -30.61 2.45 12.53
C THR A 496 -30.27 3.87 12.07
N ALA A 497 -30.38 4.10 10.76
CA ALA A 497 -30.35 5.46 10.23
C ALA A 497 -31.61 6.21 10.70
N PRO A 498 -31.57 7.54 10.82
CA PRO A 498 -32.71 8.31 11.34
C PRO A 498 -33.98 8.05 10.54
N GLY A 499 -35.07 7.70 11.22
CA GLY A 499 -36.36 7.43 10.59
C GLY A 499 -36.45 6.11 9.82
N ALA A 500 -35.39 5.29 9.82
CA ALA A 500 -35.45 3.96 9.23
C ALA A 500 -36.23 3.00 10.15
N ALA A 501 -36.95 2.05 9.54
CA ALA A 501 -37.70 1.06 10.31
C ALA A 501 -36.77 0.19 11.17
N PRO A 502 -37.09 -0.02 12.47
CA PRO A 502 -36.33 -0.92 13.32
C PRO A 502 -36.32 -2.35 12.77
N PRO A 503 -35.25 -3.13 13.02
CA PRO A 503 -35.25 -4.54 12.69
C PRO A 503 -36.38 -5.25 13.47
N ALA A 504 -36.89 -6.35 12.91
CA ALA A 504 -38.09 -7.03 13.45
C ALA A 504 -37.99 -7.43 14.93
N TYR A 505 -36.78 -7.65 15.46
CA TYR A 505 -36.56 -8.01 16.87
C TYR A 505 -36.51 -6.81 17.83
N ALA A 506 -36.44 -5.58 17.31
CA ALA A 506 -36.32 -4.35 18.07
C ALA A 506 -37.50 -3.38 17.81
N ARG A 507 -38.59 -3.85 17.20
CA ARG A 507 -39.76 -3.00 16.90
C ARG A 507 -40.42 -2.46 18.15
N ASP A 508 -40.45 -3.28 19.21
CA ASP A 508 -41.09 -2.95 20.48
C ASP A 508 -40.10 -2.35 21.50
N TRP A 509 -38.87 -2.06 21.07
CA TRP A 509 -37.83 -1.49 21.92
C TRP A 509 -37.95 0.04 21.97
N PRO A 510 -37.83 0.67 23.16
CA PRO A 510 -37.79 2.13 23.27
C PRO A 510 -36.75 2.74 22.34
N THR A 511 -37.15 3.79 21.62
CA THR A 511 -36.29 4.46 20.64
C THR A 511 -35.81 5.80 21.18
N HIS A 512 -34.50 6.01 21.20
CA HIS A 512 -33.86 7.28 21.51
C HIS A 512 -33.13 7.81 20.27
N ARG A 513 -33.20 9.12 20.00
CA ARG A 513 -32.59 9.73 18.81
C ARG A 513 -31.42 10.62 19.21
N PHE A 514 -30.24 10.37 18.66
CA PHE A 514 -29.05 11.17 18.92
C PHE A 514 -28.05 11.10 17.77
N GLY A 515 -27.39 12.21 17.45
CA GLY A 515 -26.20 12.21 16.57
C GLY A 515 -26.43 11.64 15.16
N GLY A 516 -27.66 11.70 14.64
CA GLY A 516 -28.00 11.10 13.35
C GLY A 516 -28.16 9.58 13.41
N PHE A 517 -28.57 9.04 14.55
CA PHE A 517 -28.94 7.63 14.73
C PHE A 517 -30.24 7.51 15.53
N ASP A 518 -30.97 6.45 15.25
CA ASP A 518 -32.06 5.97 16.11
C ASP A 518 -31.54 4.75 16.88
N PHE A 519 -31.59 4.82 18.22
CA PHE A 519 -31.16 3.79 19.17
C PHE A 519 -32.39 3.03 19.67
N HIS A 520 -32.55 1.78 19.29
CA HIS A 520 -33.58 0.91 19.85
C HIS A 520 -32.95 0.11 20.98
N LEU A 521 -33.38 0.36 22.22
CA LEU A 521 -32.79 -0.21 23.44
C LEU A 521 -33.58 -1.42 23.95
N ALA A 522 -32.90 -2.53 24.21
CA ALA A 522 -33.56 -3.69 24.80
C ALA A 522 -34.09 -3.39 26.22
N PRO A 523 -35.32 -3.80 26.58
CA PRO A 523 -35.90 -3.54 27.90
C PRO A 523 -35.23 -4.33 29.04
N ALA A 524 -34.75 -5.54 28.76
CA ALA A 524 -34.01 -6.37 29.68
C ALA A 524 -32.51 -6.00 29.58
N GLY A 525 -31.84 -5.81 30.72
CA GLY A 525 -30.44 -5.36 30.79
C GLY A 525 -30.22 -3.98 31.42
N LEU A 526 -31.25 -3.12 31.52
CA LEU A 526 -31.19 -1.82 32.21
C LEU A 526 -31.73 -1.84 33.66
N ARG A 527 -32.09 -3.03 34.18
CA ARG A 527 -32.80 -3.16 35.46
C ARG A 527 -31.94 -3.06 36.73
N ASP A 528 -30.61 -3.04 36.65
CA ASP A 528 -29.70 -3.01 37.82
C ASP A 528 -29.09 -1.62 38.12
N GLY A 529 -29.82 -0.55 37.80
CA GLY A 529 -29.36 0.83 38.01
C GLY A 529 -30.20 1.69 38.96
N ARG A 530 -30.91 1.09 39.93
CA ARG A 530 -31.58 1.85 41.00
C ARG A 530 -30.88 1.67 42.33
#